data_AF-A0A670Z4M8-F1
#
_entry.id   AF-A0A670Z4M8-F1
#
_cell.length_a   1.000
_cell.length_b   1.000
_cell.length_c   1.000
_cell.angle_alpha   90.00
_cell.angle_beta   90.00
_cell.angle_gamma   90.00
#
_symmetry.space_group_name_H-M   'P 1'
#
loop_
_entity.id
_entity.type
_entity.pdbx_description
1 polymer ?
#
loop_
_entity_poly.entity_id
_entity_poly.type
_entity_poly.pdbx_seq_one_letter_code
_entity_poly.pdbx_strand_id
1 'polypeptide(L)'
;MLFLSSRSWVRQLLLLDIFISAFQKRDVTENCKLWPRKGKCKGKIPRYYYDAFNKRCRLFTYGGCGGNANNFQTFDQCNKACDAFGTLKQFYIPLPRIN
;
A
#
# COMPACT_ATOMS: atom_id res chain seq x y z
N MET A 1 3.41 47.69 -4.28
CA MET A 1 1.95 47.91 -4.21
C MET A 1 1.53 48.42 -5.57
N LEU A 2 0.83 47.64 -6.41
CA LEU A 2 -0.63 47.68 -6.54
C LEU A 2 -1.17 46.32 -7.06
N PHE A 3 -2.40 46.03 -6.65
CA PHE A 3 -3.07 44.73 -6.67
C PHE A 3 -3.85 44.41 -7.97
N LEU A 4 -3.86 43.11 -8.32
CA LEU A 4 -4.97 42.27 -8.82
C LEU A 4 -5.78 42.71 -10.05
N SER A 5 -5.69 41.96 -11.15
CA SER A 5 -6.86 41.68 -12.00
C SER A 5 -6.73 40.42 -12.85
N SER A 6 -7.01 39.26 -12.24
CA SER A 6 -7.90 38.24 -12.80
C SER A 6 -7.86 37.00 -11.90
N ARG A 7 -9.00 36.73 -11.24
CA ARG A 7 -9.22 35.56 -10.37
C ARG A 7 -9.21 34.22 -11.12
N SER A 8 -8.91 34.23 -12.43
CA SER A 8 -8.80 33.01 -13.24
C SER A 8 -7.44 32.30 -13.09
N TRP A 9 -6.34 33.05 -12.98
CA TRP A 9 -4.99 32.47 -13.13
C TRP A 9 -4.41 31.88 -11.84
N VAL A 10 -4.82 32.34 -10.66
CA VAL A 10 -4.34 31.79 -9.36
C VAL A 10 -5.03 30.46 -9.00
N ARG A 11 -6.17 30.14 -9.62
CA ARG A 11 -6.88 28.86 -9.42
C ARG A 11 -6.23 27.69 -10.20
N GLN A 12 -5.48 27.98 -11.25
CA GLN A 12 -4.85 26.95 -12.08
C GLN A 12 -3.54 26.40 -11.51
N LEU A 13 -2.89 27.11 -10.59
CA LEU A 13 -1.68 26.62 -9.92
C LEU A 13 -1.98 25.92 -8.57
N LEU A 14 -3.08 26.23 -7.90
CA LEU A 14 -3.47 25.55 -6.64
C LEU A 14 -4.23 24.22 -6.85
N LEU A 15 -4.70 23.92 -8.07
CA LEU A 15 -5.38 22.64 -8.38
C LEU A 15 -4.41 21.56 -8.84
N LEU A 16 -3.19 21.89 -9.26
CA LEU A 16 -2.20 20.87 -9.62
C LEU A 16 -1.64 20.14 -8.39
N ASP A 17 -1.53 20.81 -7.23
CA ASP A 17 -1.06 20.15 -5.99
C ASP A 17 -2.15 19.31 -5.29
N ILE A 18 -3.43 19.63 -5.51
CA ILE A 18 -4.56 18.85 -4.99
C ILE A 18 -4.76 17.57 -5.82
N PHE A 19 -4.59 17.64 -7.15
CA PHE A 19 -4.66 16.44 -8.00
C PHE A 19 -3.44 15.50 -7.82
N ILE A 20 -2.24 16.03 -7.60
CA ILE A 20 -1.05 15.19 -7.36
C ILE A 20 -1.14 14.46 -6.00
N SER A 21 -1.68 15.11 -4.96
CA SER A 21 -1.84 14.49 -3.63
C SER A 21 -2.99 13.46 -3.54
N ALA A 22 -3.96 13.54 -4.46
CA ALA A 22 -5.07 12.58 -4.53
C ALA A 22 -4.75 11.31 -5.36
N PHE A 23 -3.79 11.38 -6.30
CA PHE A 23 -3.53 10.30 -7.26
C PHE A 23 -2.32 9.40 -6.96
N GLN A 24 -1.58 9.61 -5.86
CA GLN A 24 -0.47 8.72 -5.48
C GLN A 24 -0.80 7.80 -4.29
N LYS A 25 -2.05 7.37 -4.10
CA LYS A 25 -2.31 6.19 -3.26
C LYS A 25 -2.16 4.95 -4.12
N ARG A 26 -0.91 4.52 -4.37
CA ARG A 26 -0.67 3.16 -4.89
C ARG A 26 -1.32 2.20 -3.91
N ASP A 27 -2.29 1.43 -4.40
CA ASP A 27 -3.05 0.53 -3.56
C ASP A 27 -2.15 -0.58 -3.04
N VAL A 28 -1.61 -0.36 -1.85
CA VAL A 28 -0.75 -1.32 -1.13
C VAL A 28 -1.46 -2.66 -1.01
N THR A 29 -2.80 -2.66 -0.98
CA THR A 29 -3.62 -3.84 -0.80
C THR A 29 -3.60 -4.80 -1.98
N GLU A 30 -3.41 -4.32 -3.21
CA GLU A 30 -3.26 -5.18 -4.39
C GLU A 30 -1.94 -5.95 -4.35
N ASN A 31 -0.85 -5.31 -3.90
CA ASN A 31 0.44 -5.98 -3.75
C ASN A 31 0.35 -7.13 -2.74
N CYS A 32 -0.41 -6.95 -1.67
CA CYS A 32 -0.60 -7.95 -0.62
C CYS A 32 -1.33 -9.21 -1.11
N LYS A 33 -2.04 -9.15 -2.25
CA LYS A 33 -2.72 -10.31 -2.86
C LYS A 33 -1.80 -11.11 -3.78
N LEU A 34 -0.64 -10.57 -4.15
CA LEU A 34 0.29 -11.24 -5.06
C LEU A 34 1.00 -12.41 -4.37
N TRP A 35 1.23 -13.51 -5.07
CA TRP A 35 2.11 -14.59 -4.59
C TRP A 35 3.56 -14.10 -4.46
N PRO A 36 4.34 -14.54 -3.45
CA PRO A 36 5.73 -14.15 -3.30
C PRO A 36 6.55 -14.64 -4.50
N ARG A 37 7.45 -13.79 -5.01
CA ARG A 37 8.30 -14.12 -6.16
C ARG A 37 9.78 -14.12 -5.80
N LYS A 38 10.41 -15.29 -5.86
CA LYS A 38 11.86 -15.46 -5.65
C LYS A 38 12.68 -14.73 -6.71
N GLY A 39 12.21 -14.73 -7.96
CA GLY A 39 12.92 -14.14 -9.10
C GLY A 39 14.07 -15.02 -9.62
N LYS A 40 14.82 -14.51 -10.60
CA LYS A 40 15.80 -15.29 -11.39
C LYS A 40 17.20 -15.37 -10.79
N CYS A 41 17.54 -14.44 -9.90
CA CYS A 41 18.84 -14.44 -9.22
C CYS A 41 18.90 -15.55 -8.16
N LYS A 42 20.13 -16.01 -7.82
CA LYS A 42 20.37 -17.15 -6.92
C LYS A 42 20.76 -16.75 -5.48
N GLY A 43 20.55 -15.49 -5.11
CA GLY A 43 20.75 -15.04 -3.73
C GLY A 43 19.82 -15.76 -2.75
N LYS A 44 20.23 -15.80 -1.48
CA LYS A 44 19.43 -16.34 -0.38
C LYS A 44 19.11 -15.22 0.61
N ILE A 45 18.33 -14.24 0.16
CA ILE A 45 18.03 -13.03 0.94
C ILE A 45 16.72 -13.25 1.68
N PRO A 46 16.69 -13.26 3.03
CA PRO A 46 15.45 -13.37 3.79
C PRO A 46 14.60 -12.12 3.59
N ARG A 47 13.33 -12.32 3.25
CA ARG A 47 12.32 -11.26 3.07
C ARG A 47 10.99 -11.73 3.63
N TYR A 48 10.07 -10.79 3.81
CA TYR A 48 8.70 -11.04 4.25
C TYR A 48 7.72 -10.82 3.10
N TYR A 49 6.68 -11.65 3.03
CA TYR A 49 5.54 -11.46 2.15
C TYR A 49 4.26 -11.64 2.95
N TYR A 50 3.17 -11.03 2.50
CA TYR A 50 1.86 -11.23 3.08
C TYR A 50 1.19 -12.47 2.49
N ASP A 51 0.87 -13.43 3.34
CA ASP A 51 0.11 -14.62 3.00
C ASP A 51 -1.38 -14.28 3.16
N ALA A 52 -2.05 -13.93 2.06
CA ALA A 52 -3.45 -13.53 2.06
C ALA A 52 -4.41 -14.65 2.50
N PHE A 53 -4.02 -15.92 2.30
CA PHE A 53 -4.82 -17.07 2.74
C PHE A 53 -4.82 -17.18 4.27
N ASN A 54 -3.63 -17.08 4.88
CA ASN A 54 -3.47 -17.14 6.33
C ASN A 54 -3.62 -15.78 7.02
N LYS A 55 -3.78 -14.69 6.27
CA LYS A 55 -3.85 -13.30 6.76
C LYS A 55 -2.69 -12.92 7.68
N ARG A 56 -1.47 -13.28 7.31
CA ARG A 56 -0.26 -12.98 8.11
C ARG A 56 0.98 -12.82 7.25
N CYS A 57 1.93 -12.01 7.72
CA CYS A 57 3.25 -11.92 7.10
C CYS A 57 4.10 -13.16 7.42
N ARG A 58 4.79 -13.68 6.40
CA ARG A 58 5.65 -14.87 6.50
C ARG A 58 6.99 -14.63 5.82
N LEU A 59 8.02 -15.32 6.30
CA LEU A 59 9.35 -15.31 5.71
C LEU A 59 9.35 -16.11 4.39
N PHE A 60 10.12 -15.62 3.41
CA PHE A 60 10.48 -16.35 2.21
C PHE A 60 11.91 -15.98 1.76
N THR A 61 12.47 -16.79 0.86
CA THR A 61 13.80 -16.53 0.29
C THR A 61 13.68 -15.79 -1.03
N TYR A 62 14.19 -14.56 -1.09
CA TYR A 62 14.29 -13.76 -2.30
C TYR A 62 15.64 -13.97 -2.98
N GLY A 63 15.61 -14.13 -4.30
CA GLY A 63 16.78 -14.35 -5.14
C GLY A 63 17.68 -13.13 -5.33
N GLY A 64 17.19 -11.93 -5.04
CA GLY A 64 17.92 -10.66 -5.19
C GLY A 64 17.54 -9.84 -6.43
N CYS A 65 16.88 -10.44 -7.42
CA CYS A 65 16.36 -9.71 -8.58
C CYS A 65 15.09 -10.36 -9.14
N GLY A 66 14.22 -9.58 -9.81
CA GLY A 66 13.04 -10.09 -10.51
C GLY A 66 11.89 -10.53 -9.58
N GLY A 67 11.80 -9.95 -8.38
CA GLY A 67 10.67 -10.13 -7.48
C GLY A 67 9.43 -9.33 -7.89
N ASN A 68 8.44 -9.29 -7.02
CA ASN A 68 7.27 -8.40 -7.13
C ASN A 68 7.12 -7.58 -5.83
N ALA A 69 6.05 -6.79 -5.74
CA ALA A 69 5.83 -5.87 -4.65
C ALA A 69 5.40 -6.52 -3.32
N ASN A 70 5.01 -7.81 -3.30
CA ASN A 70 4.81 -8.56 -2.07
C ASN A 70 6.15 -9.06 -1.50
N ASN A 71 7.04 -8.12 -1.19
CA ASN A 71 8.41 -8.38 -0.75
C ASN A 71 8.88 -7.23 0.14
N PHE A 72 8.92 -7.49 1.44
CA PHE A 72 9.23 -6.52 2.49
C PHE A 72 10.52 -6.93 3.21
N GLN A 73 11.28 -5.94 3.69
CA GLN A 73 12.53 -6.21 4.38
C GLN A 73 12.30 -6.68 5.81
N THR A 74 11.27 -6.17 6.47
CA THR A 74 10.93 -6.51 7.86
C THR A 74 9.48 -6.97 7.98
N PHE A 75 9.20 -7.72 9.04
CA PHE A 75 7.84 -8.16 9.39
C PHE A 75 6.89 -6.96 9.60
N ASP A 76 7.36 -5.93 10.31
CA ASP A 76 6.58 -4.73 10.60
C ASP A 76 6.21 -3.95 9.33
N GLN A 77 7.12 -3.84 8.35
CA GLN A 77 6.82 -3.24 7.05
C GLN A 77 5.70 -4.01 6.32
N CYS A 78 5.77 -5.35 6.35
CA CYS A 78 4.75 -6.19 5.75
C CYS A 78 3.38 -6.03 6.44
N ASN A 79 3.35 -6.05 7.78
CA ASN A 79 2.10 -5.87 8.52
C ASN A 79 1.51 -4.48 8.30
N LYS A 80 2.31 -3.40 8.40
CA LYS A 80 1.83 -2.05 8.15
C LYS A 80 1.29 -1.88 6.73
N ALA A 81 1.90 -2.55 5.76
CA ALA A 81 1.46 -2.53 4.38
C ALA A 81 0.13 -3.27 4.17
N CYS A 82 -0.01 -4.47 4.76
CA CYS A 82 -1.05 -5.42 4.35
C CYS A 82 -2.13 -5.70 5.40
N ASP A 83 -1.85 -5.40 6.67
CA ASP A 83 -2.76 -5.62 7.80
C ASP A 83 -3.61 -4.37 8.13
N ALA A 84 -3.61 -3.36 7.25
CA ALA A 84 -4.46 -2.17 7.38
C ALA A 84 -5.98 -2.48 7.34
N PHE A 85 -6.37 -3.69 6.90
CA PHE A 85 -7.75 -4.16 7.02
C PHE A 85 -8.08 -4.76 8.41
N GLY A 86 -7.08 -4.98 9.26
CA GLY A 86 -7.26 -5.33 10.67
C GLY A 86 -7.77 -4.16 11.51
N THR A 87 -7.51 -2.91 11.10
CA THR A 87 -7.95 -1.70 11.83
C THR A 87 -9.37 -1.23 11.47
N LEU A 88 -9.91 -1.62 10.30
CA LEU A 88 -11.33 -1.38 9.99
C LEU A 88 -12.26 -2.36 10.73
N LYS A 89 -11.73 -3.43 11.34
CA LYS A 89 -12.51 -4.32 12.22
C LYS A 89 -12.96 -3.65 13.52
N GLN A 90 -12.47 -2.45 13.85
CA GLN A 90 -12.94 -1.69 15.02
C GLN A 90 -14.17 -0.82 14.71
N PHE A 91 -14.45 -0.51 13.43
CA PHE A 91 -15.54 0.41 13.05
C PHE A 91 -16.72 -0.25 12.32
N TYR A 92 -16.65 -1.55 12.02
CA TYR A 92 -17.82 -2.35 11.62
C TYR A 92 -18.31 -3.18 12.81
N ILE A 93 -19.20 -2.59 13.61
CA ILE A 93 -20.00 -3.29 14.61
C ILE A 93 -20.73 -4.44 13.90
N PRO A 94 -20.72 -5.69 14.42
CA PRO A 94 -21.56 -6.74 13.86
C PRO A 94 -23.02 -6.29 13.95
N LEU A 95 -23.69 -6.15 12.80
CA LEU A 95 -25.13 -5.88 12.77
C LEU A 95 -25.84 -6.97 13.59
N PRO A 96 -26.73 -6.62 14.54
CA PRO A 96 -27.54 -7.62 15.19
C PRO A 96 -28.37 -8.34 14.12
N ARG A 97 -28.28 -9.67 14.08
CA ARG A 97 -29.25 -10.47 13.32
C ARG A 97 -30.60 -10.31 14.02
N ILE A 98 -31.45 -9.45 13.47
CA ILE A 98 -32.88 -9.46 13.74
C ILE A 98 -33.42 -10.80 13.25
N ASN A 99 -33.87 -11.64 14.18
CA ASN A 99 -34.73 -12.78 13.93
C ASN A 99 -36.15 -12.42 14.34
#